data_AF-A0A1V4XLV3-F1
#
_entry.id   AF-A0A1V4XLV3-F1
#
_cell.length_a   1.000
_cell.length_b   1.000
_cell.length_c   1.000
_cell.angle_alpha   90.00
_cell.angle_beta   90.00
_cell.angle_gamma   90.00
#
_symmetry.space_group_name_H-M   'P 1'
#
loop_
_entity.id
_entity.type
_entity.pdbx_description
1 polymer ?
#
loop_
_entity_poly.entity_id
_entity_poly.type
_entity_poly.pdbx_seq_one_letter_code
_entity_poly.pdbx_strand_id
1 'polypeptide(L)'
;MRRLGLRKFFALVLLLTLLLAPSIALCATTYDLATDWSKIDNPNGTWAVWKGSELLQHQVGTGSPMTAGMDFFAMGNSWGNFLPAWWQGTDNNIYTHSWDSSNGGTYGESILTWTAPEAGTISLSGCIWYDHAGVSRSNDFSLYLGSTLLATGTISHASHNGEANALTFLDALVAGQALNDLAVDKDDVVSLYVVESRGQNWGSVAGVELTITETAAPVPLPGALLLFGHGLAGLAILKRKMTR
;
A
#
# COMPACT_ATOMS: atom_id res chain seq x y z
N MET A 1 9.54 -62.68 9.47
CA MET A 1 8.94 -61.33 9.37
C MET A 1 9.06 -60.61 10.71
N ARG A 2 9.91 -59.58 10.81
CA ARG A 2 10.09 -58.80 12.06
C ARG A 2 8.94 -57.81 12.21
N ARG A 3 8.10 -57.96 13.23
CA ARG A 3 7.01 -57.02 13.55
C ARG A 3 7.63 -55.67 13.92
N LEU A 4 7.25 -54.62 13.20
CA LEU A 4 7.63 -53.25 13.54
C LEU A 4 7.04 -52.94 14.93
N GLY A 5 7.89 -52.64 15.91
CA GLY A 5 7.41 -52.35 17.27
C GLY A 5 6.48 -51.14 17.27
N LEU A 6 5.39 -51.22 18.03
CA LEU A 6 4.31 -50.23 18.07
C LEU A 6 4.80 -48.76 18.20
N ARG A 7 5.89 -48.53 18.96
CA ARG A 7 6.55 -47.21 19.09
C ARG A 7 7.13 -46.67 17.77
N LYS A 8 7.72 -47.53 16.93
CA LYS A 8 8.28 -47.15 15.63
C LYS A 8 7.18 -46.86 14.60
N PHE A 9 6.06 -47.57 14.69
CA PHE A 9 4.88 -47.28 13.88
C PHE A 9 4.28 -45.90 14.21
N PHE A 10 4.16 -45.56 15.50
CA PHE A 10 3.67 -44.24 15.92
C PHE A 10 4.60 -43.09 15.54
N ALA A 11 5.92 -43.27 15.70
CA ALA A 11 6.88 -42.27 15.24
C ALA A 11 6.78 -42.04 13.73
N LEU A 12 6.59 -43.11 12.94
CA LEU A 12 6.42 -43.02 11.49
C LEU A 12 5.12 -42.30 11.10
N VAL A 13 4.00 -42.60 11.76
CA VAL A 13 2.71 -41.93 11.50
C VAL A 13 2.78 -40.45 11.86
N LEU A 14 3.39 -40.10 13.00
CA LEU A 14 3.58 -38.70 13.40
C LEU A 14 4.44 -37.95 12.37
N LEU A 15 5.55 -38.54 11.93
CA LEU A 15 6.42 -37.98 10.90
C LEU A 15 5.68 -37.80 9.57
N LEU A 16 4.88 -38.79 9.15
CA LEU A 16 4.08 -38.71 7.93
C LEU A 16 3.01 -37.61 8.03
N THR A 17 2.35 -37.46 9.19
CA THR A 17 1.35 -36.39 9.39
C THR A 17 1.96 -35.00 9.42
N LEU A 18 3.20 -34.86 9.90
CA LEU A 18 3.96 -33.60 9.82
C LEU A 18 4.41 -33.29 8.38
N LEU A 19 4.73 -34.32 7.58
CA LEU A 19 5.11 -34.20 6.18
C LEU A 19 3.91 -34.02 5.22
N LEU A 20 2.71 -34.42 5.63
CA LEU A 20 1.45 -34.29 4.88
C LEU A 20 0.59 -33.12 5.35
N ALA A 21 1.09 -32.26 6.24
CA ALA A 21 0.41 -31.02 6.59
C ALA A 21 0.22 -30.20 5.30
N PRO A 22 -1.01 -29.81 4.94
CA PRO A 22 -1.23 -29.01 3.75
C PRO A 22 -0.41 -27.73 3.87
N SER A 23 0.51 -27.52 2.93
CA SER A 23 1.19 -26.24 2.79
C SER A 23 0.10 -25.19 2.55
N ILE A 24 -0.08 -24.28 3.52
CA ILE A 24 -1.02 -23.17 3.35
C ILE A 24 -0.43 -22.33 2.22
N ALA A 25 -1.11 -22.31 1.07
CA ALA A 25 -0.74 -21.40 -0.01
C ALA A 25 -0.89 -19.98 0.52
N LEU A 26 0.22 -19.22 0.51
CA LEU A 26 0.17 -17.79 0.79
C LEU A 26 -0.64 -17.16 -0.35
N CYS A 27 -1.69 -16.42 0.01
CA CYS A 27 -2.43 -15.63 -0.95
C CYS A 27 -1.74 -14.27 -1.06
N ALA A 28 -1.42 -13.87 -2.28
CA ALA A 28 -1.00 -12.52 -2.57
C ALA A 28 -2.22 -11.69 -2.97
N THR A 29 -2.40 -10.53 -2.35
CA THR A 29 -3.41 -9.54 -2.70
C THR A 29 -2.71 -8.34 -3.34
N THR A 30 -3.21 -7.88 -4.47
CA THR A 30 -2.69 -6.69 -5.14
C THR A 30 -3.62 -5.51 -4.88
N TYR A 31 -3.06 -4.41 -4.39
CA TYR A 31 -3.69 -3.11 -4.24
C TYR A 31 -3.15 -2.19 -5.33
N ASP A 32 -3.99 -1.75 -6.23
CA ASP A 32 -3.63 -0.91 -7.37
C ASP A 32 -4.32 0.44 -7.23
N LEU A 33 -3.54 1.50 -7.04
CA LEU A 33 -4.08 2.82 -6.71
C LEU A 33 -5.11 3.31 -7.74
N ALA A 34 -4.88 3.09 -9.03
CA ALA A 34 -5.77 3.56 -10.09
C ALA A 34 -7.09 2.77 -10.12
N THR A 35 -7.01 1.45 -9.97
CA THR A 35 -8.17 0.55 -9.97
C THR A 35 -8.99 0.66 -8.68
N ASP A 36 -8.32 0.87 -7.55
CA ASP A 36 -8.93 0.94 -6.22
C ASP A 36 -9.38 2.36 -5.84
N TRP A 37 -9.20 3.36 -6.70
CA TRP A 37 -9.56 4.75 -6.40
C TRP A 37 -11.07 4.93 -6.20
N SER A 38 -11.49 5.52 -5.07
CA SER A 38 -12.86 6.02 -4.91
C SER A 38 -12.91 7.49 -5.25
N LYS A 39 -13.93 7.91 -6.00
CA LYS A 39 -14.17 9.32 -6.30
C LYS A 39 -14.90 10.05 -5.17
N ILE A 40 -15.43 9.31 -4.19
CA ILE A 40 -16.35 9.83 -3.17
C ILE A 40 -15.82 9.59 -1.75
N ASP A 41 -15.21 8.42 -1.50
CA ASP A 41 -14.81 8.00 -0.17
C ASP A 41 -13.31 8.25 0.07
N ASN A 42 -12.99 8.87 1.20
CA ASN A 42 -11.61 8.99 1.69
C ASN A 42 -11.63 8.97 3.24
N PRO A 43 -11.05 7.94 3.89
CA PRO A 43 -10.33 6.81 3.31
C PRO A 43 -11.21 5.90 2.45
N ASN A 44 -10.60 5.20 1.48
CA ASN A 44 -11.22 4.14 0.69
C ASN A 44 -10.48 2.81 0.88
N GLY A 45 -10.99 1.96 1.77
CA GLY A 45 -10.32 0.71 2.10
C GLY A 45 -8.96 0.94 2.73
N THR A 46 -7.91 0.43 2.11
CA THR A 46 -6.51 0.61 2.55
C THR A 46 -5.92 1.95 2.14
N TRP A 47 -6.53 2.67 1.20
CA TRP A 47 -6.02 3.93 0.67
C TRP A 47 -6.59 5.14 1.42
N ALA A 48 -5.77 6.16 1.63
CA ALA A 48 -6.23 7.46 2.11
C ALA A 48 -5.37 8.60 1.59
N VAL A 49 -5.96 9.77 1.39
CA VAL A 49 -5.26 11.00 1.01
C VAL A 49 -5.43 12.11 2.05
N TRP A 50 -4.34 12.82 2.32
CA TRP A 50 -4.21 13.71 3.47
C TRP A 50 -3.61 15.06 3.09
N LYS A 51 -3.84 16.03 3.98
CA LYS A 51 -3.13 17.30 4.08
C LYS A 51 -2.39 17.39 5.41
N GLY A 52 -1.09 17.16 5.42
CA GLY A 52 -0.35 16.97 6.68
C GLY A 52 -0.99 15.86 7.54
N SER A 53 -1.70 16.22 8.62
CA SER A 53 -2.32 15.27 9.56
C SER A 53 -3.85 15.12 9.45
N GLU A 54 -4.51 15.74 8.46
CA GLU A 54 -5.96 15.67 8.30
C GLU A 54 -6.36 15.05 6.95
N LEU A 55 -7.42 14.25 6.93
CA LEU A 55 -7.97 13.68 5.69
C LEU A 55 -8.53 14.77 4.79
N LEU A 56 -8.26 14.66 3.50
CA LEU A 56 -8.91 15.50 2.49
C LEU A 56 -10.39 15.12 2.33
N GLN A 57 -11.22 16.10 2.03
CA GLN A 57 -12.67 15.93 1.88
C GLN A 57 -13.06 15.83 0.41
N HIS A 58 -14.11 15.08 0.10
CA HIS A 58 -14.66 15.05 -1.25
C HIS A 58 -15.20 16.43 -1.64
N GLN A 59 -14.84 16.85 -2.85
CA GLN A 59 -15.25 18.09 -3.47
C GLN A 59 -15.74 17.82 -4.89
N VAL A 60 -16.66 18.68 -5.36
CA VAL A 60 -17.09 18.71 -6.75
C VAL A 60 -16.76 20.08 -7.34
N GLY A 61 -16.11 20.07 -8.50
CA GLY A 61 -15.70 21.29 -9.19
C GLY A 61 -16.90 22.10 -9.66
N THR A 62 -16.84 23.42 -9.50
CA THR A 62 -17.92 24.35 -9.92
C THR A 62 -17.50 25.26 -11.08
N GLY A 63 -16.37 24.96 -11.74
CA GLY A 63 -15.83 25.71 -12.88
C GLY A 63 -14.50 26.42 -12.60
N SER A 64 -14.06 26.46 -11.33
CA SER A 64 -12.72 26.90 -10.97
C SER A 64 -12.35 26.45 -9.56
N PRO A 65 -11.12 26.00 -9.27
CA PRO A 65 -9.97 25.80 -10.18
C PRO A 65 -9.98 24.44 -10.89
N MET A 66 -10.87 23.55 -10.47
CA MET A 66 -11.09 22.26 -11.12
C MET A 66 -12.19 22.38 -12.17
N THR A 67 -12.15 21.50 -13.17
CA THR A 67 -13.20 21.40 -14.19
C THR A 67 -14.57 21.22 -13.54
N ALA A 68 -15.59 21.90 -14.07
CA ALA A 68 -16.95 21.79 -13.55
C ALA A 68 -17.43 20.33 -13.57
N GLY A 69 -17.98 19.86 -12.44
CA GLY A 69 -18.50 18.50 -12.28
C GLY A 69 -17.43 17.43 -12.00
N MET A 70 -16.16 17.80 -11.89
CA MET A 70 -15.08 16.86 -11.57
C MET A 70 -15.03 16.56 -10.06
N ASP A 71 -14.95 15.28 -9.71
CA ASP A 71 -14.71 14.82 -8.34
C ASP A 71 -13.22 14.89 -7.99
N PHE A 72 -12.90 15.37 -6.80
CA PHE A 72 -11.55 15.43 -6.26
C PHE A 72 -11.57 15.49 -4.74
N PHE A 73 -10.45 15.20 -4.10
CA PHE A 73 -10.27 15.39 -2.67
C PHE A 73 -9.43 16.63 -2.41
N ALA A 74 -9.95 17.57 -1.62
CA ALA A 74 -9.30 18.80 -1.18
C ALA A 74 -10.00 19.34 0.08
N MET A 75 -9.46 20.40 0.70
CA MET A 75 -10.16 21.09 1.80
C MET A 75 -11.28 22.03 1.35
N GLY A 76 -11.30 22.36 0.07
CA GLY A 76 -12.31 23.21 -0.52
C GLY A 76 -12.23 23.16 -2.04
N ASN A 77 -13.17 23.84 -2.68
CA ASN A 77 -13.35 23.85 -4.12
C ASN A 77 -13.29 25.26 -4.73
N SER A 78 -12.60 26.18 -4.06
CA SER A 78 -12.46 27.58 -4.48
C SER A 78 -11.01 27.99 -4.54
N TRP A 79 -10.70 28.99 -5.36
CA TRP A 79 -9.36 29.59 -5.41
C TRP A 79 -8.86 30.00 -4.03
N GLY A 80 -7.58 29.76 -3.75
CA GLY A 80 -7.01 30.02 -2.43
C GLY A 80 -7.27 28.93 -1.38
N ASN A 81 -8.19 28.00 -1.65
CA ASN A 81 -8.57 26.93 -0.71
C ASN A 81 -8.94 25.65 -1.45
N PHE A 82 -7.98 25.07 -2.17
CA PHE A 82 -8.20 23.80 -2.87
C PHE A 82 -6.96 22.91 -2.95
N LEU A 83 -5.82 23.36 -2.42
CA LEU A 83 -4.58 22.58 -2.39
C LEU A 83 -4.22 22.13 -0.97
N PRO A 84 -3.62 20.95 -0.79
CA PRO A 84 -3.34 19.96 -1.83
C PRO A 84 -4.63 19.31 -2.35
N ALA A 85 -4.56 18.78 -3.58
CA ALA A 85 -5.68 18.11 -4.22
C ALA A 85 -5.28 16.74 -4.76
N TRP A 86 -6.21 15.79 -4.77
CA TRP A 86 -6.08 14.49 -5.43
C TRP A 86 -7.30 14.15 -6.27
N TRP A 87 -7.09 13.56 -7.45
CA TRP A 87 -8.20 13.17 -8.33
C TRP A 87 -7.78 12.05 -9.29
N GLN A 88 -8.78 11.41 -9.89
CA GLN A 88 -8.59 10.51 -11.01
C GLN A 88 -8.91 11.24 -12.33
N GLY A 89 -7.99 11.20 -13.28
CA GLY A 89 -8.17 11.75 -14.62
C GLY A 89 -9.12 10.92 -15.49
N THR A 90 -9.43 11.42 -16.68
CA THR A 90 -10.26 10.69 -17.66
C THR A 90 -9.54 9.51 -18.31
N ASP A 91 -8.22 9.46 -18.15
CA ASP A 91 -7.30 8.39 -18.54
C ASP A 91 -7.14 7.30 -17.44
N ASN A 92 -7.86 7.42 -16.33
CA ASN A 92 -7.78 6.60 -15.12
C ASN A 92 -6.50 6.75 -14.29
N ASN A 93 -5.59 7.65 -14.67
CA ASN A 93 -4.41 7.97 -13.88
C ASN A 93 -4.80 8.75 -12.62
N ILE A 94 -4.04 8.56 -11.55
CA ILE A 94 -4.21 9.33 -10.31
C ILE A 94 -3.26 10.50 -10.32
N TYR A 95 -3.80 11.66 -9.97
CA TYR A 95 -3.08 12.91 -9.99
C TYR A 95 -3.16 13.57 -8.63
N THR A 96 -2.12 14.31 -8.31
CA THR A 96 -2.10 15.23 -7.19
C THR A 96 -1.56 16.59 -7.61
N HIS A 97 -2.07 17.65 -7.00
CA HIS A 97 -1.38 18.93 -6.97
C HIS A 97 -0.82 19.11 -5.56
N SER A 98 0.50 19.31 -5.47
CA SER A 98 1.16 19.60 -4.19
C SER A 98 0.65 20.90 -3.59
N TRP A 99 0.80 21.06 -2.29
CA TRP A 99 0.41 22.30 -1.62
C TRP A 99 1.28 23.48 -2.05
N ASP A 100 0.66 24.66 -2.09
CA ASP A 100 1.37 25.93 -2.11
C ASP A 100 0.65 26.99 -1.28
N SER A 101 1.42 27.99 -0.84
CA SER A 101 0.92 29.06 0.02
C SER A 101 -0.12 29.97 -0.63
N SER A 102 -0.20 30.02 -1.95
CA SER A 102 -1.16 30.88 -2.66
C SER A 102 -2.54 30.24 -2.76
N ASN A 103 -2.61 28.91 -2.81
CA ASN A 103 -3.82 28.16 -3.16
C ASN A 103 -4.24 27.12 -2.11
N GLY A 104 -3.38 26.85 -1.13
CA GLY A 104 -3.60 25.84 -0.10
C GLY A 104 -3.59 26.38 1.33
N GLY A 105 -3.70 27.69 1.54
CA GLY A 105 -3.76 28.27 2.90
C GLY A 105 -2.65 27.73 3.81
N THR A 106 -3.02 27.15 4.96
CA THR A 106 -2.10 26.50 5.91
C THR A 106 -2.27 24.98 5.94
N TYR A 107 -2.71 24.37 4.84
CA TYR A 107 -3.14 22.97 4.82
C TYR A 107 -1.99 21.95 4.82
N GLY A 108 -0.78 22.35 4.40
CA GLY A 108 0.39 21.47 4.45
C GLY A 108 0.41 20.45 3.32
N GLU A 109 1.29 19.46 3.43
CA GLU A 109 1.76 18.67 2.29
C GLU A 109 0.72 17.72 1.70
N SER A 110 0.89 17.34 0.44
CA SER A 110 0.06 16.33 -0.24
C SER A 110 0.57 14.93 0.09
N ILE A 111 -0.28 14.08 0.67
CA ILE A 111 0.14 12.76 1.14
C ILE A 111 -0.87 11.70 0.70
N LEU A 112 -0.37 10.62 0.09
CA LEU A 112 -1.10 9.38 -0.14
C LEU A 112 -0.59 8.32 0.83
N THR A 113 -1.49 7.55 1.43
CA THR A 113 -1.14 6.43 2.30
C THR A 113 -1.83 5.15 1.88
N TRP A 114 -1.12 4.03 2.03
CA TRP A 114 -1.68 2.69 2.08
C TRP A 114 -1.42 2.08 3.45
N THR A 115 -2.46 1.52 4.08
CA THR A 115 -2.36 0.85 5.38
C THR A 115 -2.47 -0.67 5.21
N ALA A 116 -1.50 -1.42 5.75
CA ALA A 116 -1.45 -2.86 5.68
C ALA A 116 -2.65 -3.50 6.41
N PRO A 117 -3.55 -4.23 5.73
CA PRO A 117 -4.71 -4.84 6.36
C PRO A 117 -4.35 -6.06 7.22
N GLU A 118 -3.22 -6.72 6.92
CA GLU A 118 -2.70 -7.89 7.60
C GLU A 118 -1.18 -7.80 7.80
N ALA A 119 -0.60 -8.73 8.56
CA ALA A 119 0.86 -8.84 8.69
C ALA A 119 1.41 -9.78 7.61
N GLY A 120 2.61 -9.49 7.10
CA GLY A 120 3.18 -10.28 6.01
C GLY A 120 4.39 -9.61 5.36
N THR A 121 4.50 -9.76 4.05
CA THR A 121 5.50 -9.06 3.24
C THR A 121 4.82 -8.33 2.09
N ILE A 122 5.27 -7.12 1.77
CA ILE A 122 4.81 -6.34 0.62
C ILE A 122 5.91 -6.17 -0.43
N SER A 123 5.49 -6.04 -1.68
CA SER A 123 6.32 -5.52 -2.76
C SER A 123 5.63 -4.31 -3.41
N LEU A 124 6.38 -3.25 -3.68
CA LEU A 124 5.90 -1.99 -4.23
C LEU A 124 6.45 -1.79 -5.64
N SER A 125 5.61 -1.31 -6.54
CA SER A 125 6.00 -0.83 -7.87
C SER A 125 5.19 0.39 -8.25
N GLY A 126 5.72 1.20 -9.16
CA GLY A 126 5.03 2.41 -9.61
C GLY A 126 5.97 3.49 -10.07
N CYS A 127 5.40 4.64 -10.41
CA CYS A 127 6.13 5.79 -10.90
C CYS A 127 5.41 7.10 -10.55
N ILE A 128 6.15 8.19 -10.72
CA ILE A 128 5.65 9.55 -10.56
C ILE A 128 6.19 10.43 -11.69
N TRP A 129 5.35 11.32 -12.22
CA TRP A 129 5.75 12.23 -13.30
C TRP A 129 5.13 13.62 -13.12
N TYR A 130 5.76 14.61 -13.72
CA TYR A 130 5.26 15.97 -13.80
C TYR A 130 4.19 16.07 -14.89
N ASP A 131 3.03 16.65 -14.57
CA ASP A 131 1.91 16.76 -15.51
C ASP A 131 1.28 18.16 -15.58
N HIS A 132 1.96 19.19 -15.06
CA HIS A 132 1.41 20.53 -15.06
C HIS A 132 1.69 21.27 -16.39
N ALA A 133 0.68 21.31 -17.26
CA ALA A 133 0.75 21.99 -18.54
C ALA A 133 0.94 23.52 -18.40
N GLY A 134 1.81 24.09 -19.24
CA GLY A 134 1.92 25.55 -19.41
C GLY A 134 2.66 26.31 -18.30
N VAL A 135 3.23 25.62 -17.31
CA VAL A 135 4.08 26.23 -16.27
C VAL A 135 5.39 25.46 -16.12
N SER A 136 6.42 26.14 -15.62
CA SER A 136 7.72 25.51 -15.32
C SER A 136 7.92 25.46 -13.81
N ARG A 137 7.47 24.34 -13.22
CA ARG A 137 7.52 24.08 -11.77
C ARG A 137 8.10 22.69 -11.50
N SER A 138 8.19 22.31 -10.24
CA SER A 138 8.63 21.00 -9.80
C SER A 138 8.06 20.61 -8.44
N ASN A 139 7.98 19.31 -8.21
CA ASN A 139 7.70 18.72 -6.91
C ASN A 139 8.85 17.82 -6.49
N ASP A 140 9.15 17.84 -5.20
CA ASP A 140 9.94 16.82 -4.55
C ASP A 140 8.99 15.75 -3.99
N PHE A 141 9.39 14.48 -4.04
CA PHE A 141 8.63 13.39 -3.45
C PHE A 141 9.47 12.52 -2.54
N SER A 142 8.80 11.81 -1.64
CA SER A 142 9.43 10.84 -0.75
C SER A 142 8.44 9.72 -0.44
N LEU A 143 8.86 8.47 -0.67
CA LEU A 143 8.11 7.26 -0.38
C LEU A 143 8.69 6.59 0.87
N TYR A 144 7.83 6.32 1.84
CA TYR A 144 8.20 5.73 3.13
C TYR A 144 7.45 4.43 3.41
N LEU A 145 8.06 3.56 4.21
CA LEU A 145 7.37 2.54 5.00
C LEU A 145 7.62 2.85 6.49
N GLY A 146 6.57 3.25 7.20
CA GLY A 146 6.69 3.82 8.55
C GLY A 146 7.62 5.03 8.55
N SER A 147 8.74 4.95 9.27
CA SER A 147 9.78 5.98 9.30
C SER A 147 10.94 5.76 8.31
N THR A 148 10.92 4.66 7.55
CA THR A 148 12.01 4.29 6.64
C THR A 148 11.77 4.91 5.28
N LEU A 149 12.65 5.82 4.85
CA LEU A 149 12.63 6.38 3.50
C LEU A 149 13.10 5.33 2.49
N LEU A 150 12.23 4.94 1.57
CA LEU A 150 12.49 3.93 0.54
C LEU A 150 13.00 4.57 -0.77
N ALA A 151 12.30 5.60 -1.25
CA ALA A 151 12.62 6.27 -2.51
C ALA A 151 12.36 7.78 -2.41
N THR A 152 13.11 8.58 -3.16
CA THR A 152 12.94 10.05 -3.20
C THR A 152 13.49 10.62 -4.50
N GLY A 153 12.94 11.74 -4.94
CA GLY A 153 13.42 12.45 -6.12
C GLY A 153 12.67 13.74 -6.38
N THR A 154 12.97 14.34 -7.53
CA THR A 154 12.33 15.57 -8.01
C THR A 154 11.78 15.33 -9.41
N ILE A 155 10.51 15.66 -9.61
CA ILE A 155 9.87 15.72 -10.93
C ILE A 155 9.64 17.18 -11.31
N SER A 156 9.83 17.53 -12.57
CA SER A 156 9.74 18.92 -13.02
C SER A 156 9.30 19.05 -14.48
N HIS A 157 8.97 20.27 -14.88
CA HIS A 157 8.76 20.56 -16.30
C HIS A 157 9.98 20.17 -17.18
N ALA A 158 11.20 20.26 -16.65
CA ALA A 158 12.43 19.95 -17.37
C ALA A 158 12.87 18.48 -17.26
N SER A 159 12.29 17.71 -16.33
CA SER A 159 12.67 16.32 -16.04
C SER A 159 11.46 15.51 -15.62
N HIS A 160 11.23 14.37 -16.26
CA HIS A 160 10.06 13.52 -16.00
C HIS A 160 8.72 14.19 -16.33
N ASN A 161 8.69 14.95 -17.43
CA ASN A 161 7.49 15.61 -17.93
C ASN A 161 6.66 14.65 -18.80
N GLY A 162 5.44 14.37 -18.37
CA GLY A 162 4.52 13.40 -18.93
C GLY A 162 4.83 11.96 -18.55
N GLU A 163 3.79 11.12 -18.58
CA GLU A 163 3.81 9.71 -18.18
C GLU A 163 4.90 8.90 -18.91
N ALA A 164 5.11 9.16 -20.21
CA ALA A 164 6.13 8.48 -21.01
C ALA A 164 7.58 8.72 -20.52
N ASN A 165 7.81 9.72 -19.65
CA ASN A 165 9.11 10.03 -19.06
C ASN A 165 9.10 9.86 -17.53
N ALA A 166 8.12 9.15 -16.98
CA ALA A 166 7.95 9.02 -15.53
C ALA A 166 9.20 8.49 -14.82
N LEU A 167 9.40 8.96 -13.59
CA LEU A 167 10.44 8.45 -12.71
C LEU A 167 9.89 7.26 -11.93
N THR A 168 10.44 6.07 -12.15
CA THR A 168 10.02 4.89 -11.40
C THR A 168 10.53 4.97 -9.96
N PHE A 169 9.78 4.42 -9.00
CA PHE A 169 10.26 4.35 -7.61
C PHE A 169 11.51 3.49 -7.46
N LEU A 170 11.73 2.54 -8.38
CA LEU A 170 12.95 1.73 -8.44
C LEU A 170 14.18 2.57 -8.82
N ASP A 171 14.05 3.45 -9.81
CA ASP A 171 15.13 4.35 -10.23
C ASP A 171 15.42 5.44 -9.18
N ALA A 172 14.44 5.77 -8.34
CA ALA A 172 14.53 6.74 -7.26
C ALA A 172 14.88 6.12 -5.89
N LEU A 173 15.30 4.85 -5.85
CA LEU A 173 15.62 4.15 -4.62
C LEU A 173 16.73 4.82 -3.82
N VAL A 174 16.54 4.93 -2.51
CA VAL A 174 17.60 5.29 -1.59
C VAL A 174 18.60 4.15 -1.48
N ALA A 175 19.89 4.47 -1.47
CA ALA A 175 20.96 3.48 -1.39
C ALA A 175 20.78 2.54 -0.19
N GLY A 176 20.75 1.23 -0.45
CA GLY A 176 20.57 0.19 0.57
C GLY A 176 19.11 -0.14 0.91
N GLN A 177 18.14 0.51 0.28
CA GLN A 177 16.72 0.16 0.39
C GLN A 177 16.31 -0.84 -0.70
N ALA A 178 15.14 -1.44 -0.52
CA ALA A 178 14.48 -2.32 -1.48
C ALA A 178 12.99 -1.99 -1.56
N LEU A 179 12.33 -2.43 -2.63
CA LEU A 179 10.88 -2.35 -2.78
C LEU A 179 10.20 -3.73 -2.79
N ASN A 180 10.95 -4.82 -2.60
CA ASN A 180 10.41 -6.18 -2.63
C ASN A 180 10.61 -6.86 -1.26
N ASP A 181 9.69 -7.75 -0.93
CA ASP A 181 9.71 -8.58 0.29
C ASP A 181 9.89 -7.77 1.59
N LEU A 182 9.31 -6.56 1.65
CA LEU A 182 9.35 -5.71 2.84
C LEU A 182 8.41 -6.28 3.90
N ALA A 183 8.94 -6.64 5.06
CA ALA A 183 8.11 -7.08 6.18
C ALA A 183 7.22 -5.93 6.68
N VAL A 184 5.95 -6.25 6.91
CA VAL A 184 4.97 -5.34 7.51
C VAL A 184 4.19 -6.07 8.60
N ASP A 185 3.91 -5.35 9.68
CA ASP A 185 2.84 -5.72 10.60
C ASP A 185 1.50 -5.14 10.11
N LYS A 186 0.40 -5.69 10.62
CA LYS A 186 -0.90 -5.10 10.40
C LYS A 186 -0.90 -3.65 10.89
N ASP A 187 -1.54 -2.78 10.10
CA ASP A 187 -1.66 -1.34 10.31
C ASP A 187 -0.36 -0.54 10.07
N ASP A 188 0.73 -1.17 9.60
CA ASP A 188 1.87 -0.43 9.06
C ASP A 188 1.46 0.38 7.83
N VAL A 189 2.11 1.53 7.62
CA VAL A 189 1.72 2.50 6.60
C VAL A 189 2.85 2.72 5.61
N VAL A 190 2.50 2.62 4.32
CA VAL A 190 3.28 3.16 3.21
C VAL A 190 2.78 4.57 2.93
N SER A 191 3.67 5.56 2.87
CA SER A 191 3.30 6.96 2.62
C SER A 191 4.09 7.56 1.47
N LEU A 192 3.40 8.15 0.50
CA LEU A 192 3.98 9.00 -0.54
C LEU A 192 3.69 10.47 -0.23
N TYR A 193 4.74 11.23 0.03
CA TYR A 193 4.68 12.68 0.18
C TYR A 193 5.01 13.34 -1.16
N VAL A 194 4.24 14.34 -1.55
CA VAL A 194 4.49 15.18 -2.72
C VAL A 194 4.41 16.64 -2.31
N VAL A 195 5.53 17.33 -2.42
CA VAL A 195 5.69 18.71 -1.93
C VAL A 195 6.25 19.59 -3.03
N GLU A 196 5.95 20.88 -2.99
CA GLU A 196 6.62 21.84 -3.86
C GLU A 196 8.14 21.80 -3.65
N SER A 197 8.93 21.82 -4.73
CA SER A 197 10.38 21.76 -4.57
C SER A 197 10.92 23.01 -3.89
N ARG A 198 11.98 22.83 -3.10
CA ARG A 198 12.64 23.94 -2.40
C ARG A 198 13.02 25.08 -3.36
N GLY A 199 12.61 26.30 -3.00
CA GLY A 199 12.92 27.51 -3.78
C GLY A 199 11.86 27.88 -4.81
N GLN A 200 10.77 27.11 -4.91
CA GLN A 200 9.56 27.50 -5.63
C GLN A 200 8.54 28.12 -4.67
N ASN A 201 7.67 28.96 -5.22
CA ASN A 201 6.55 29.57 -4.49
C ASN A 201 5.21 28.87 -4.76
N TRP A 202 5.23 27.88 -5.67
CA TRP A 202 4.04 27.21 -6.15
C TRP A 202 4.32 25.74 -6.38
N GLY A 203 3.35 24.92 -6.01
CA GLY A 203 3.31 23.50 -6.27
C GLY A 203 2.97 23.22 -7.73
N SER A 204 3.00 21.95 -8.08
CA SER A 204 2.67 21.49 -9.42
C SER A 204 1.83 20.21 -9.40
N VAL A 205 1.24 19.91 -10.55
CA VAL A 205 0.52 18.66 -10.79
C VAL A 205 1.53 17.55 -11.05
N ALA A 206 1.33 16.42 -10.38
CA ALA A 206 2.04 15.18 -10.58
C ALA A 206 1.04 14.06 -10.85
N GLY A 207 1.34 13.19 -11.81
CA GLY A 207 0.68 11.89 -11.93
C GLY A 207 1.41 10.84 -11.11
N VAL A 208 0.66 9.88 -10.58
CA VAL A 208 1.14 8.83 -9.67
C VAL A 208 0.54 7.49 -10.06
N GLU A 209 1.41 6.50 -10.20
CA GLU A 209 1.04 5.09 -10.21
C GLU A 209 1.69 4.41 -9.00
N LEU A 210 0.91 3.63 -8.26
CA LEU A 210 1.41 2.83 -7.14
C LEU A 210 0.62 1.54 -7.04
N THR A 211 1.34 0.43 -7.10
CA THR A 211 0.82 -0.91 -6.88
C THR A 211 1.57 -1.54 -5.71
N ILE A 212 0.83 -2.14 -4.79
CA ILE A 212 1.36 -2.87 -3.64
C ILE A 212 0.83 -4.29 -3.70
N THR A 213 1.73 -5.28 -3.76
CA THR A 213 1.37 -6.69 -3.62
C THR A 213 1.73 -7.17 -2.22
N GLU A 214 0.72 -7.49 -1.43
CA GLU A 214 0.87 -8.01 -0.07
C GLU A 214 0.70 -9.53 -0.07
N THR A 215 1.65 -10.22 0.56
CA THR A 215 1.57 -11.65 0.83
C THR A 215 1.41 -11.85 2.33
N ALA A 216 0.20 -12.23 2.76
CA ALA A 216 -0.11 -12.40 4.18
C ALA A 216 0.75 -13.50 4.81
N ALA A 217 1.17 -13.30 6.06
CA ALA A 217 1.90 -14.30 6.82
C ALA A 217 1.05 -15.58 7.00
N PRO A 218 1.68 -16.77 7.00
CA PRO A 218 0.94 -18.01 7.24
C PRO A 218 0.31 -18.00 8.63
N VAL A 219 -1.01 -17.98 8.69
CA VAL A 219 -1.76 -18.07 9.96
C VAL A 219 -1.78 -19.52 10.45
N PRO A 220 -1.36 -19.84 11.69
CA PRO A 220 -1.49 -21.18 12.23
C PRO A 220 -2.96 -21.57 12.34
N LEU A 221 -3.41 -22.58 11.57
CA LEU A 221 -4.78 -23.08 11.62
C LEU A 221 -5.18 -23.47 13.06
N PRO A 222 -6.15 -22.77 13.70
CA PRO A 222 -6.64 -23.17 15.02
C PRO A 222 -7.22 -24.59 15.01
N GLY A 223 -7.81 -24.99 13.87
CA GLY A 223 -8.37 -26.33 13.65
C GLY A 223 -7.34 -27.45 13.61
N ALA A 224 -6.09 -27.18 13.18
CA ALA A 224 -5.05 -28.20 13.19
C ALA A 224 -4.73 -28.63 14.62
N LEU A 225 -4.61 -27.69 15.55
CA LEU A 225 -4.41 -27.97 16.98
C LEU A 225 -5.57 -28.77 17.59
N LEU A 226 -6.81 -28.46 17.21
CA LEU A 226 -7.99 -29.20 17.68
C LEU A 226 -8.02 -30.63 17.13
N LEU A 227 -7.69 -30.84 15.86
CA LEU A 227 -7.59 -32.19 15.28
C LEU A 227 -6.46 -33.01 15.90
N PHE A 228 -5.31 -32.39 16.18
CA PHE A 228 -4.21 -33.04 16.90
C PHE A 228 -4.64 -33.43 18.33
N GLY A 229 -5.34 -32.53 19.04
CA GLY A 229 -5.85 -32.80 20.39
C GLY A 229 -6.83 -33.99 20.43
N HIS A 230 -7.79 -34.03 19.50
CA HIS A 230 -8.76 -35.12 19.43
C HIS A 230 -8.13 -36.44 18.96
N GLY A 231 -7.18 -36.38 18.02
CA GLY A 231 -6.42 -37.55 17.57
C GLY A 231 -5.63 -38.20 18.70
N LEU A 232 -4.95 -37.40 19.53
CA LEU A 232 -4.23 -37.88 20.71
C LEU A 232 -5.17 -38.46 21.78
N ALA A 233 -6.32 -37.81 22.03
CA ALA A 233 -7.33 -38.31 22.97
C ALA A 233 -7.94 -39.66 22.51
N GLY A 234 -8.29 -39.78 21.22
CA GLY A 234 -8.78 -41.02 20.63
C GLY A 234 -7.76 -42.16 20.72
N LEU A 235 -6.48 -41.86 20.49
CA LEU A 235 -5.37 -42.82 20.62
C LEU A 235 -5.17 -43.28 22.08
N ALA A 236 -5.31 -42.39 23.06
CA ALA A 236 -5.25 -42.74 24.47
C ALA A 236 -6.39 -43.69 24.89
N ILE A 237 -7.60 -43.46 24.36
CA ILE A 237 -8.77 -44.33 24.60
C ILE A 237 -8.56 -45.72 23.98
N LEU A 238 -8.06 -45.79 22.75
CA LEU A 238 -7.76 -47.06 22.06
C LEU A 238 -6.70 -47.87 22.80
N LYS A 239 -5.62 -47.23 23.28
CA LYS A 239 -4.58 -47.91 24.09
C LYS A 239 -5.17 -48.56 25.34
N ARG A 240 -6.07 -47.86 26.04
CA ARG A 240 -6.69 -48.34 27.29
C ARG A 240 -7.59 -49.56 27.09
N LYS A 241 -8.26 -49.66 25.92
CA LYS A 241 -9.07 -50.83 25.54
C LYS A 241 -8.23 -52.05 25.17
N MET A 242 -7.04 -51.87 24.59
CA MET A 242 -6.18 -52.99 24.17
C MET A 242 -5.34 -53.60 25.31
N THR A 243 -5.22 -52.92 26.45
CA THR A 243 -4.50 -53.42 27.64
C THR A 243 -5.39 -54.09 28.69
N ARG A 244 -6.68 -54.25 28.42
CA ARG A 244 -7.61 -55.07 29.20
C ARG A 244 -7.90 -56.34 28.42
#